data_AF-A0A7C7QH13-F1
#
_entry.id   AF-A0A7C7QH13-F1
#
_cell.length_a   1.000
_cell.length_b   1.000
_cell.length_c   1.000
_cell.angle_alpha   90.00
_cell.angle_beta   90.00
_cell.angle_gamma   90.00
#
_symmetry.space_group_name_H-M   'P 1'
#
loop_
_entity.id
_entity.type
_entity.pdbx_description
1 polymer ?
#
loop_
_entity_poly.entity_id
_entity_poly.type
_entity_poly.pdbx_seq_one_letter_code
_entity_poly.pdbx_strand_id
1 'polypeptide(L)'
;ADAAPWLVGLLSVCALAAMQSTGAAYMSTAGGMLTRDLLKRYVMPNATHAQQKLWGRIGVIVIVMAALTVATTATDALVLLGGLAVAYGFQMWPSLIAVCWWPFLTRQGVVLGLIAGLIAVTLTEKIGAQYMPWGRWPWTLHSAFWGIFFNLGIAIIVSAMTQNRSDMEHKMTFHNFLREHASLSPAKKKLVPMAWIIVLVWFFFGIGPGAVIGNTIFGNPNDATTWIFGMPSIWAWQLLWWALGVGMMWFLAYKMEMSTIPDKEVIALHEDIGDIHLDVDRPS
;
A
#
# COMPACT_ATOMS: atom_id res chain seq x y z
N ALA A 1 -31.22 9.83 15.23
CA ALA A 1 -30.61 9.15 16.39
C ALA A 1 -31.65 8.41 17.23
N ASP A 2 -32.89 8.89 17.30
CA ASP A 2 -33.93 8.33 18.17
C ASP A 2 -34.60 7.03 17.69
N ALA A 3 -34.45 6.66 16.41
CA ALA A 3 -35.13 5.48 15.85
C ALA A 3 -34.41 4.13 16.12
N ALA A 4 -33.08 4.13 16.30
CA ALA A 4 -32.29 2.92 16.54
C ALA A 4 -30.98 3.22 17.30
N PRO A 5 -31.05 3.63 18.58
CA PRO A 5 -29.87 3.99 19.37
C PRO A 5 -28.86 2.83 19.52
N TRP A 6 -29.34 1.59 19.57
CA TRP A 6 -28.49 0.39 19.60
C TRP A 6 -27.64 0.25 18.32
N LEU A 7 -28.19 0.59 17.16
CA LEU A 7 -27.51 0.49 15.87
C LEU A 7 -26.44 1.57 15.75
N VAL A 8 -26.75 2.80 16.19
CA VAL A 8 -25.76 3.88 16.25
C VAL A 8 -24.60 3.48 17.17
N GLY A 9 -24.89 2.94 18.36
CA GLY A 9 -23.87 2.43 19.28
C GLY A 9 -23.00 1.34 18.66
N LEU A 10 -23.60 0.35 17.99
CA LEU A 10 -22.88 -0.70 17.29
C LEU A 10 -21.96 -0.14 16.19
N LEU A 11 -22.49 0.74 15.34
CA LEU A 11 -21.73 1.38 14.25
C LEU A 11 -20.55 2.21 14.78
N SER A 12 -20.74 2.94 15.89
CA SER A 12 -19.66 3.68 16.54
C SER A 12 -18.55 2.75 17.06
N VAL A 13 -18.90 1.63 17.69
CA VAL A 13 -17.92 0.63 18.14
C VAL A 13 -17.18 0.00 16.95
N CYS A 14 -17.88 -0.35 15.88
CA CYS A 14 -17.26 -0.87 14.66
C CYS A 14 -16.28 0.13 14.04
N ALA A 15 -16.65 1.41 13.96
CA ALA A 15 -15.78 2.46 13.44
C ALA A 15 -14.52 2.65 14.32
N LEU A 16 -14.67 2.66 15.64
CA LEU A 16 -13.56 2.72 16.58
C LEU A 16 -12.62 1.50 16.44
N ALA A 17 -13.19 0.30 16.36
CA ALA A 17 -12.42 -0.93 16.19
C ALA A 17 -11.62 -0.92 14.87
N ALA A 18 -12.22 -0.48 13.77
CA ALA A 18 -11.55 -0.37 12.47
C ALA A 18 -10.39 0.64 12.50
N MET A 19 -10.60 1.81 13.13
CA MET A 19 -9.54 2.82 13.29
C MET A 19 -8.39 2.29 14.15
N GLN A 20 -8.68 1.60 15.26
CA GLN A 20 -7.67 1.02 16.15
C GLN A 20 -6.86 -0.08 15.46
N SER A 21 -7.51 -0.97 14.71
CA SER A 21 -6.83 -2.03 13.96
C SER A 21 -5.85 -1.44 12.92
N THR A 22 -6.28 -0.43 12.18
CA THR A 22 -5.44 0.25 11.18
C THR A 22 -4.28 1.00 11.85
N GLY A 23 -4.55 1.72 12.93
CA GLY A 23 -3.53 2.44 13.69
C GLY A 23 -2.48 1.51 14.29
N ALA A 24 -2.89 0.35 14.82
CA ALA A 24 -1.98 -0.67 15.35
C ALA A 24 -1.03 -1.22 14.27
N ALA A 25 -1.54 -1.49 13.07
CA ALA A 25 -0.73 -1.93 11.95
C ALA A 25 0.32 -0.87 11.58
N TYR A 26 -0.07 0.40 11.42
CA TYR A 26 0.86 1.49 11.12
C TYR A 26 1.93 1.70 12.21
N MET A 27 1.53 1.64 13.49
CA MET A 27 2.47 1.75 14.61
C MET A 27 3.47 0.58 14.62
N SER A 28 3.00 -0.65 14.38
CA SER A 28 3.87 -1.83 14.30
C SER A 28 4.87 -1.72 13.15
N THR A 29 4.40 -1.34 11.96
CA THR A 29 5.26 -1.14 10.78
C THR A 29 6.27 -0.01 11.00
N ALA A 30 5.85 1.14 11.52
CA ALA A 30 6.74 2.27 11.80
C ALA A 30 7.81 1.91 12.85
N GLY A 31 7.42 1.19 13.91
CA GLY A 31 8.36 0.67 14.91
C GLY A 31 9.36 -0.31 14.31
N GLY A 32 8.92 -1.19 13.41
CA GLY A 32 9.77 -2.10 12.65
C GLY A 32 10.78 -1.37 11.77
N MET A 33 10.34 -0.36 11.01
CA MET A 33 11.22 0.46 10.16
C MET A 33 12.26 1.22 10.98
N LEU A 34 11.84 1.89 12.08
CA LEU A 34 12.78 2.64 12.92
C LEU A 34 13.82 1.73 13.58
N THR A 35 13.42 0.53 14.00
CA THR A 35 14.32 -0.40 14.70
C THR A 35 15.21 -1.17 13.75
N ARG A 36 14.66 -1.81 12.72
CA ARG A 36 15.44 -2.67 11.82
C ARG A 36 16.19 -1.87 10.77
N ASP A 37 15.54 -0.87 10.16
CA ASP A 37 16.10 -0.18 9.00
C ASP A 37 16.99 1.01 9.37
N LEU A 38 16.73 1.65 10.51
CA LEU A 38 17.51 2.79 11.00
C LEU A 38 18.42 2.41 12.18
N LEU A 39 17.84 1.99 13.30
CA LEU A 39 18.59 1.76 14.53
C LEU A 39 19.59 0.62 14.35
N LYS A 40 19.12 -0.60 14.07
CA LYS A 40 20.00 -1.76 13.92
C LYS A 40 20.95 -1.57 12.74
N ARG A 41 20.50 -1.05 11.61
CA ARG A 41 21.37 -0.94 10.44
C ARG A 41 22.49 0.12 10.58
N TYR A 42 22.22 1.27 11.20
CA TYR A 42 23.14 2.41 11.15
C TYR A 42 23.58 2.95 12.51
N VAL A 43 22.78 2.79 13.57
CA VAL A 43 23.04 3.42 14.88
C VAL A 43 23.61 2.42 15.90
N MET A 44 23.03 1.22 15.96
CA MET A 44 23.37 0.17 16.92
C MET A 44 23.31 -1.22 16.24
N PRO A 45 24.31 -1.58 15.42
CA PRO A 45 24.39 -2.88 14.71
C PRO A 45 24.21 -4.11 15.59
N ASN A 46 24.73 -4.06 16.80
CA ASN A 46 24.71 -5.17 17.76
C ASN A 46 23.53 -5.09 18.74
N ALA A 47 22.44 -4.39 18.39
CA ALA A 47 21.27 -4.27 19.25
C ALA A 47 20.62 -5.62 19.50
N THR A 48 20.57 -6.04 20.77
CA THR A 48 19.85 -7.24 21.22
C THR A 48 18.35 -7.14 20.93
N HIS A 49 17.63 -8.25 20.86
CA HIS A 49 16.17 -8.24 20.67
C HIS A 49 15.43 -7.41 21.73
N ALA A 50 15.92 -7.39 22.97
CA ALA A 50 15.35 -6.58 24.04
C ALA A 50 15.51 -5.08 23.75
N GLN A 51 16.71 -4.66 23.32
CA GLN A 51 16.98 -3.28 22.92
C GLN A 51 16.17 -2.87 21.70
N GLN A 52 16.09 -3.71 20.66
CA GLN A 52 15.28 -3.44 19.48
C GLN A 52 13.80 -3.22 19.86
N LYS A 53 13.22 -4.08 20.70
CA LYS A 53 11.83 -3.90 21.19
C LYS A 53 11.64 -2.61 21.98
N LEU A 54 12.59 -2.27 22.86
CA LEU A 54 12.52 -1.05 23.68
C LEU A 54 12.56 0.19 22.80
N TRP A 55 13.56 0.30 21.92
CA TRP A 55 13.71 1.45 21.03
C TRP A 55 12.59 1.57 20.01
N GLY A 56 12.01 0.44 19.56
CA GLY A 56 10.82 0.45 18.73
C GLY A 56 9.62 1.06 19.44
N ARG A 57 9.36 0.67 20.69
CA ARG A 57 8.28 1.25 21.49
C ARG A 57 8.48 2.75 21.74
N ILE A 58 9.69 3.16 22.11
CA ILE A 58 10.02 4.57 22.32
C ILE A 58 9.80 5.36 21.03
N GLY A 59 10.28 4.85 19.91
CA GLY A 59 10.10 5.47 18.60
C GLY A 59 8.64 5.65 18.21
N VAL A 60 7.83 4.62 18.38
CA VAL A 60 6.38 4.69 18.12
C VAL A 60 5.73 5.75 19.01
N ILE A 61 6.06 5.81 20.31
CA ILE A 61 5.54 6.84 21.22
C ILE A 61 5.87 8.24 20.70
N VAL A 62 7.12 8.48 20.29
CA VAL A 62 7.55 9.77 19.75
C VAL A 62 6.76 10.14 18.49
N ILE A 63 6.59 9.19 17.55
CA ILE A 63 5.83 9.40 16.32
C ILE A 63 4.36 9.70 16.61
N VAL A 64 3.74 8.96 17.54
CA VAL A 64 2.34 9.17 17.94
C VAL A 64 2.16 10.54 18.59
N MET A 65 3.07 10.96 19.48
CA MET A 65 3.03 12.28 20.10
C MET A 65 3.17 13.41 19.08
N ALA A 66 4.07 13.25 18.09
CA ALA A 66 4.20 14.20 16.99
C ALA A 66 2.92 14.26 16.14
N ALA A 67 2.35 13.10 15.79
CA ALA A 67 1.10 13.02 15.04
C ALA A 67 -0.08 13.66 15.79
N LEU A 68 -0.21 13.43 17.09
CA LEU A 68 -1.22 14.07 17.95
C LEU A 68 -1.04 15.59 18.01
N THR A 69 0.20 16.06 18.09
CA THR A 69 0.50 17.50 18.09
C THR A 69 0.09 18.15 16.78
N VAL A 70 0.41 17.54 15.63
CA VAL A 70 -0.04 18.04 14.32
C VAL A 70 -1.55 17.98 14.19
N ALA A 71 -2.17 16.90 14.68
CA ALA A 71 -3.62 16.73 14.62
C ALA A 71 -4.39 17.78 15.43
N THR A 72 -3.82 18.30 16.52
CA THR A 72 -4.45 19.33 17.35
C THR A 72 -4.14 20.76 16.90
N THR A 73 -3.01 21.00 16.23
CA THR A 73 -2.53 22.35 15.92
C THR A 73 -2.67 22.76 14.46
N ALA A 74 -2.75 21.81 13.51
CA ALA A 74 -2.65 22.08 12.08
C ALA A 74 -3.60 21.22 11.24
N THR A 75 -4.90 21.47 11.35
CA THR A 75 -5.94 20.72 10.62
C THR A 75 -5.77 20.77 9.10
N ASP A 76 -5.34 21.92 8.54
CA ASP A 76 -5.06 22.05 7.11
C ASP A 76 -3.87 21.19 6.66
N ALA A 77 -2.88 21.03 7.56
CA ALA A 77 -1.73 20.17 7.30
C ALA A 77 -2.16 18.69 7.25
N LEU A 78 -3.16 18.26 8.03
CA LEU A 78 -3.64 16.87 7.97
C LEU A 78 -4.15 16.48 6.58
N VAL A 79 -4.96 17.34 5.96
CA VAL A 79 -5.52 17.06 4.63
C VAL A 79 -4.42 17.04 3.58
N LEU A 80 -3.46 17.97 3.66
CA LEU A 80 -2.34 18.06 2.75
C LEU A 80 -1.37 16.88 2.88
N LEU A 81 -0.93 16.60 4.11
CA LEU A 81 -0.01 15.51 4.43
C LEU A 81 -0.63 14.15 4.13
N GLY A 82 -1.93 13.97 4.41
CA GLY A 82 -2.66 12.75 4.08
C GLY A 82 -2.69 12.49 2.57
N GLY A 83 -3.01 13.50 1.76
CA GLY A 83 -3.00 13.39 0.30
C GLY A 83 -1.60 13.08 -0.26
N LEU A 84 -0.57 13.75 0.27
CA LEU A 84 0.82 13.52 -0.11
C LEU A 84 1.32 12.14 0.29
N ALA A 85 1.00 11.66 1.49
CA ALA A 85 1.44 10.36 2.00
C ALA A 85 0.95 9.22 1.10
N VAL A 86 -0.30 9.28 0.64
CA VAL A 86 -0.85 8.28 -0.30
C VAL A 86 -0.15 8.36 -1.66
N ALA A 87 0.07 9.58 -2.19
CA ALA A 87 0.73 9.77 -3.48
C ALA A 87 2.21 9.33 -3.47
N TYR A 88 2.94 9.57 -2.38
CA TYR A 88 4.30 9.09 -2.17
C TYR A 88 4.35 7.58 -1.93
N GLY A 89 3.41 7.04 -1.15
CA GLY A 89 3.30 5.59 -0.94
C GLY A 89 3.10 4.85 -2.26
N PHE A 90 2.28 5.41 -3.17
CA PHE A 90 2.09 4.87 -4.51
C PHE A 90 3.38 4.85 -5.35
N GLN A 91 4.39 5.67 -5.03
CA GLN A 91 5.67 5.65 -5.74
C GLN A 91 6.53 4.42 -5.41
N MET A 92 6.19 3.63 -4.39
CA MET A 92 6.87 2.38 -4.08
C MET A 92 6.46 1.23 -5.01
N TRP A 93 5.48 1.45 -5.89
CA TRP A 93 4.92 0.42 -6.75
C TRP A 93 5.93 -0.18 -7.75
N PRO A 94 6.80 0.61 -8.43
CA PRO A 94 7.85 0.04 -9.28
C PRO A 94 8.85 -0.82 -8.51
N SER A 95 9.18 -0.44 -7.27
CA SER A 95 10.04 -1.24 -6.38
C SER A 95 9.38 -2.58 -6.03
N LEU A 96 8.09 -2.58 -5.71
CA LEU A 96 7.34 -3.79 -5.41
C LEU A 96 7.25 -4.71 -6.65
N ILE A 97 6.97 -4.12 -7.82
CA ILE A 97 6.94 -4.86 -9.08
C ILE A 97 8.31 -5.48 -9.39
N ALA A 98 9.39 -4.73 -9.18
CA ALA A 98 10.75 -5.19 -9.40
C ALA A 98 11.09 -6.43 -8.58
N VAL A 99 10.72 -6.43 -7.29
CA VAL A 99 11.04 -7.51 -6.33
C VAL A 99 10.16 -8.75 -6.57
N CYS A 100 8.88 -8.57 -6.88
CA CYS A 100 7.93 -9.68 -6.92
C CYS A 100 7.77 -10.31 -8.30
N TRP A 101 7.82 -9.53 -9.39
CA TRP A 101 7.41 -10.02 -10.72
C TRP A 101 8.34 -9.67 -11.86
N TRP A 102 8.97 -8.48 -11.86
CA TRP A 102 9.70 -7.97 -13.02
C TRP A 102 11.19 -7.76 -12.72
N PRO A 103 12.03 -8.82 -12.84
CA PRO A 103 13.45 -8.76 -12.50
C PRO A 103 14.27 -7.85 -13.43
N PHE A 104 13.68 -7.34 -14.52
CA PHE A 104 14.33 -6.39 -15.42
C PHE A 104 14.75 -5.10 -14.70
N LEU A 105 13.93 -4.60 -13.78
CA LEU A 105 14.21 -3.33 -13.12
C LEU A 105 15.49 -3.44 -12.27
N THR A 106 16.42 -2.50 -12.48
CA THR A 106 17.71 -2.45 -11.77
C THR A 106 17.58 -1.58 -10.53
N ARG A 107 18.47 -1.77 -9.55
CA ARG A 107 18.53 -0.93 -8.35
C ARG A 107 18.67 0.56 -8.71
N GLN A 108 19.51 0.88 -9.69
CA GLN A 108 19.72 2.26 -10.13
C GLN A 108 18.45 2.84 -10.76
N GLY A 109 17.78 2.06 -11.63
CA GLY A 109 16.53 2.49 -12.25
C GLY A 109 15.44 2.74 -11.23
N VAL A 110 15.21 1.80 -10.30
CA VAL A 110 14.18 1.95 -9.26
C VAL A 110 14.46 3.15 -8.34
N VAL A 111 15.72 3.38 -7.93
CA VAL A 111 16.07 4.50 -7.07
C VAL A 111 15.89 5.84 -7.78
N LEU A 112 16.40 5.99 -9.00
CA LEU A 112 16.25 7.23 -9.76
C LEU A 112 14.80 7.49 -10.16
N GLY A 113 14.06 6.43 -10.51
CA GLY A 113 12.62 6.48 -10.76
C GLY A 113 11.87 6.98 -9.52
N LEU A 114 12.12 6.39 -8.34
CA LEU A 114 11.49 6.82 -7.10
C LEU A 114 11.76 8.31 -6.82
N ILE A 115 13.01 8.75 -6.92
CA ILE A 115 13.37 10.17 -6.72
C ILE A 115 12.58 11.07 -7.68
N ALA A 116 12.57 10.73 -8.97
CA ALA A 116 11.85 11.51 -9.97
C ALA A 116 10.33 11.52 -9.75
N GLY A 117 9.76 10.39 -9.32
CA GLY A 117 8.36 10.28 -8.95
C GLY A 117 7.99 11.16 -7.77
N LEU A 118 8.80 11.16 -6.70
CA LEU A 118 8.59 12.02 -5.54
C LEU A 118 8.67 13.51 -5.91
N ILE A 119 9.63 13.89 -6.76
CA ILE A 119 9.74 15.24 -7.31
C ILE A 119 8.47 15.59 -8.10
N ALA A 120 8.05 14.73 -9.02
CA ALA A 120 6.86 14.96 -9.85
C ALA A 120 5.58 15.10 -9.00
N VAL A 121 5.38 14.27 -7.98
CA VAL A 121 4.26 14.42 -7.02
C VAL A 121 4.35 15.78 -6.32
N THR A 122 5.53 16.16 -5.83
CA THR A 122 5.73 17.45 -5.13
C THR A 122 5.39 18.63 -6.02
N LEU A 123 5.86 18.62 -7.28
CA LEU A 123 5.65 19.70 -8.25
C LEU A 123 4.23 19.77 -8.82
N THR A 124 3.40 18.76 -8.59
CA THR A 124 2.00 18.70 -9.06
C THR A 124 0.98 18.79 -7.93
N GLU A 125 1.44 18.80 -6.67
CA GLU A 125 0.64 18.99 -5.48
C GLU A 125 0.78 20.42 -4.94
N LYS A 126 -0.16 20.89 -4.10
CA LYS A 126 -0.23 22.28 -3.59
C LYS A 126 1.12 22.88 -3.18
N ILE A 127 1.99 22.10 -2.53
CA ILE A 127 3.29 22.57 -2.00
C ILE A 127 4.22 23.06 -3.11
N GLY A 128 4.41 22.29 -4.18
CA GLY A 128 5.32 22.66 -5.28
C GLY A 128 4.60 23.34 -6.43
N ALA A 129 3.34 22.98 -6.68
CA ALA A 129 2.54 23.48 -7.80
C ALA A 129 2.36 25.01 -7.80
N GLN A 130 2.37 25.66 -6.63
CA GLN A 130 2.28 27.12 -6.50
C GLN A 130 3.46 27.86 -7.16
N TYR A 131 4.60 27.20 -7.34
CA TYR A 131 5.81 27.77 -7.94
C TYR A 131 5.95 27.45 -9.43
N MET A 132 4.94 26.83 -10.03
CA MET A 132 5.05 26.18 -11.33
C MET A 132 3.91 26.63 -12.26
N PRO A 133 4.15 26.83 -13.58
CA PRO A 133 3.18 27.50 -14.45
C PRO A 133 1.92 26.67 -14.74
N TRP A 134 1.91 25.38 -14.39
CA TRP A 134 0.78 24.48 -14.62
C TRP A 134 -0.17 24.30 -13.42
N GLY A 135 0.18 24.84 -12.24
CA GLY A 135 -0.67 24.75 -11.05
C GLY A 135 -0.89 23.33 -10.51
N ARG A 136 -1.88 23.17 -9.61
CA ARG A 136 -2.17 21.89 -8.95
C ARG A 136 -2.91 20.95 -9.91
N TRP A 137 -2.49 19.69 -9.96
CA TRP A 137 -3.09 18.65 -10.80
C TRP A 137 -3.25 19.06 -12.26
N PRO A 138 -2.12 19.21 -12.99
CA PRO A 138 -2.15 19.54 -14.42
C PRO A 138 -3.07 18.59 -15.18
N TRP A 139 -3.91 19.16 -16.04
CA TRP A 139 -4.94 18.45 -16.80
C TRP A 139 -5.94 17.68 -15.94
N THR A 140 -6.19 18.13 -14.71
CA THR A 140 -7.08 17.48 -13.73
C THR A 140 -6.63 16.07 -13.33
N LEU A 141 -5.38 15.71 -13.64
CA LEU A 141 -4.79 14.44 -13.25
C LEU A 141 -4.12 14.56 -11.89
N HIS A 142 -4.49 13.65 -10.98
CA HIS A 142 -3.97 13.62 -9.62
C HIS A 142 -2.43 13.54 -9.58
N SER A 143 -1.79 14.16 -8.58
CA SER A 143 -0.33 14.19 -8.43
C SER A 143 0.33 12.81 -8.47
N ALA A 144 -0.33 11.79 -7.88
CA ALA A 144 0.09 10.40 -7.93
C ALA A 144 0.26 9.82 -9.35
N PHE A 145 -0.56 10.26 -10.31
CA PHE A 145 -0.45 9.87 -11.72
C PHE A 145 0.85 10.39 -12.34
N TRP A 146 1.14 11.68 -12.15
CA TRP A 146 2.38 12.29 -12.63
C TRP A 146 3.60 11.65 -11.98
N GLY A 147 3.52 11.39 -10.67
CA GLY A 147 4.52 10.63 -9.94
C GLY A 147 4.85 9.30 -10.60
N ILE A 148 3.84 8.43 -10.77
CA ILE A 148 4.08 7.08 -11.28
C ILE A 148 4.55 7.09 -12.74
N PHE A 149 4.07 8.05 -13.55
CA PHE A 149 4.47 8.22 -14.95
C PHE A 149 5.98 8.46 -15.06
N PHE A 150 6.51 9.44 -14.33
CA PHE A 150 7.95 9.72 -14.34
C PHE A 150 8.77 8.64 -13.64
N ASN A 151 8.25 8.10 -12.54
CA ASN A 151 8.92 7.05 -11.79
C ASN A 151 9.13 5.80 -12.62
N LEU A 152 8.06 5.23 -13.16
CA LEU A 152 8.13 4.02 -13.96
C LEU A 152 8.88 4.27 -15.28
N GLY A 153 8.68 5.43 -15.92
CA GLY A 153 9.40 5.80 -17.14
C GLY A 153 10.90 5.83 -16.94
N ILE A 154 11.39 6.55 -15.91
CA ILE A 154 12.81 6.62 -15.59
C ILE A 154 13.33 5.27 -15.11
N ALA A 155 12.56 4.54 -14.30
CA ALA A 155 12.94 3.22 -13.85
C ALA A 155 13.18 2.27 -15.03
N ILE A 156 12.31 2.27 -16.03
CA ILE A 156 12.47 1.43 -17.23
C ILE A 156 13.69 1.88 -18.06
N ILE A 157 13.80 3.19 -18.37
CA ILE A 157 14.87 3.72 -19.21
C ILE A 157 16.25 3.46 -18.59
N VAL A 158 16.43 3.84 -17.32
CA VAL A 158 17.70 3.63 -16.62
C VAL A 158 17.97 2.15 -16.45
N SER A 159 16.96 1.34 -16.15
CA SER A 159 17.16 -0.12 -16.07
C SER A 159 17.63 -0.70 -17.38
N ALA A 160 17.11 -0.26 -18.53
CA ALA A 160 17.56 -0.69 -19.84
C ALA A 160 19.05 -0.37 -20.07
N MET A 161 19.52 0.75 -19.55
CA MET A 161 20.91 1.23 -19.70
C MET A 161 21.89 0.65 -18.66
N THR A 162 21.39 0.08 -17.56
CA THR A 162 22.20 -0.33 -16.40
C THR A 162 22.13 -1.82 -16.12
N GLN A 163 21.72 -2.63 -17.11
CA GLN A 163 21.65 -4.09 -16.97
C GLN A 163 23.02 -4.68 -16.64
N ASN A 164 23.06 -5.53 -15.61
CA ASN A 164 24.22 -6.32 -15.24
C ASN A 164 23.81 -7.78 -15.06
N ARG A 165 24.58 -8.69 -15.66
CA ARG A 165 24.34 -10.13 -15.60
C ARG A 165 24.47 -10.70 -14.18
N SER A 166 25.49 -10.30 -13.41
CA SER A 166 25.66 -10.78 -12.04
C SER A 166 24.48 -10.38 -11.15
N ASP A 167 24.01 -9.15 -11.31
CA ASP A 167 22.87 -8.63 -10.55
C ASP A 167 21.57 -9.32 -10.95
N MET A 168 21.42 -9.62 -12.25
CA MET A 168 20.28 -10.38 -12.75
C MET A 168 20.27 -11.81 -12.19
N GLU A 169 21.41 -12.50 -12.21
CA GLU A 169 21.54 -13.84 -11.66
C GLU A 169 21.21 -13.87 -10.16
N HIS A 170 21.71 -12.89 -9.39
CA HIS A 170 21.38 -12.75 -7.97
C HIS A 170 19.88 -12.49 -7.73
N LYS A 171 19.25 -11.58 -8.48
CA LYS A 171 17.81 -11.34 -8.40
C LYS A 171 17.02 -12.60 -8.71
N MET A 172 17.41 -13.33 -9.74
CA MET A 172 16.71 -14.54 -10.16
C MET A 172 16.68 -15.62 -9.07
N THR A 173 17.64 -15.67 -8.14
CA THR A 173 17.57 -16.54 -6.95
C THR A 173 16.28 -16.31 -6.16
N PHE A 174 15.96 -15.06 -5.84
CA PHE A 174 14.73 -14.71 -5.11
C PHE A 174 13.47 -14.93 -5.96
N HIS A 175 13.49 -14.55 -7.23
CA HIS A 175 12.33 -14.74 -8.11
C HIS A 175 12.03 -16.23 -8.35
N ASN A 176 13.05 -17.07 -8.46
CA ASN A 176 12.90 -18.51 -8.58
C ASN A 176 12.36 -19.11 -7.28
N PHE A 177 12.89 -18.69 -6.13
CA PHE A 177 12.38 -19.08 -4.82
C PHE A 177 10.88 -18.76 -4.68
N LEU A 178 10.47 -17.52 -4.98
CA LEU A 178 9.07 -17.10 -4.95
C LEU A 178 8.21 -17.90 -5.95
N ARG A 179 8.71 -18.14 -7.16
CA ARG A 179 8.00 -18.94 -8.17
C ARG A 179 7.80 -20.39 -7.72
N GLU A 180 8.76 -20.96 -7.01
CA GLU A 180 8.70 -22.33 -6.54
C GLU A 180 7.76 -22.51 -5.35
N HIS A 181 7.71 -21.53 -4.43
CA HIS A 181 7.00 -21.66 -3.15
C HIS A 181 5.66 -20.91 -3.12
N ALA A 182 5.49 -19.85 -3.90
CA ALA A 182 4.30 -18.98 -3.87
C ALA A 182 3.49 -19.01 -5.18
N SER A 183 3.78 -19.93 -6.10
CA SER A 183 2.98 -20.05 -7.32
C SER A 183 1.67 -20.81 -7.10
N LEU A 184 0.63 -20.36 -7.80
CA LEU A 184 -0.68 -20.99 -7.77
C LEU A 184 -0.63 -22.43 -8.30
N SER A 185 -1.37 -23.33 -7.67
CA SER A 185 -1.53 -24.70 -8.19
C SER A 185 -2.19 -24.71 -9.59
N PRO A 186 -1.95 -25.75 -10.41
CA PRO A 186 -2.48 -25.81 -11.77
C PRO A 186 -4.01 -25.67 -11.86
N ALA A 187 -4.74 -26.16 -10.86
CA ALA A 187 -6.20 -26.01 -10.78
C ALA A 187 -6.61 -24.54 -10.62
N LYS A 188 -5.90 -23.78 -9.78
CA LYS A 188 -6.19 -22.36 -9.51
C LYS A 188 -5.74 -21.44 -10.63
N LYS A 189 -4.69 -21.81 -11.38
CA LYS A 189 -4.26 -21.05 -12.58
C LYS A 189 -5.39 -20.88 -13.60
N LYS A 190 -6.30 -21.85 -13.71
CA LYS A 190 -7.49 -21.75 -14.58
C LYS A 190 -8.48 -20.66 -14.15
N LEU A 191 -8.45 -20.25 -12.88
CA LEU A 191 -9.30 -19.20 -12.32
C LEU A 191 -8.70 -17.80 -12.46
N VAL A 192 -7.46 -17.66 -12.92
CA VAL A 192 -6.79 -16.36 -13.08
C VAL A 192 -7.56 -15.39 -13.98
N PRO A 193 -8.10 -15.80 -15.15
CA PRO A 193 -8.93 -14.90 -15.96
C PRO A 193 -10.17 -14.41 -15.21
N MET A 194 -10.82 -15.29 -14.44
CA MET A 194 -11.97 -14.92 -13.60
C MET A 194 -11.55 -13.93 -12.51
N ALA A 195 -10.41 -14.14 -11.86
CA ALA A 195 -9.88 -13.22 -10.86
C ALA A 195 -9.66 -11.82 -11.44
N TRP A 196 -9.07 -11.73 -12.64
CA TRP A 196 -8.92 -10.45 -13.34
C TRP A 196 -10.26 -9.79 -13.67
N ILE A 197 -11.24 -10.55 -14.16
CA ILE A 197 -12.58 -10.02 -14.46
C ILE A 197 -13.21 -9.46 -13.18
N ILE A 198 -13.23 -10.23 -12.09
CA ILE A 198 -13.82 -9.80 -10.81
C ILE A 198 -13.15 -8.51 -10.32
N VAL A 199 -11.82 -8.47 -10.32
CA VAL A 199 -11.04 -7.31 -9.88
C VAL A 199 -11.33 -6.10 -10.75
N LEU A 200 -11.27 -6.23 -12.08
CA LEU A 200 -11.49 -5.12 -13.00
C LEU A 200 -12.92 -4.58 -12.93
N VAL A 201 -13.92 -5.47 -12.85
CA VAL A 201 -15.32 -5.10 -12.67
C VAL A 201 -15.49 -4.34 -11.35
N TRP A 202 -14.91 -4.85 -10.26
CA TRP A 202 -14.98 -4.18 -8.96
C TRP A 202 -14.30 -2.81 -8.98
N PHE A 203 -13.10 -2.69 -9.55
CA PHE A 203 -12.41 -1.41 -9.68
C PHE A 203 -13.21 -0.43 -10.53
N PHE A 204 -13.81 -0.87 -11.64
CA PHE A 204 -14.58 -0.01 -12.54
C PHE A 204 -15.84 0.54 -11.88
N PHE A 205 -16.65 -0.31 -11.23
CA PHE A 205 -17.94 0.08 -10.68
C PHE A 205 -17.91 0.55 -9.22
N GLY A 206 -17.00 0.01 -8.40
CA GLY A 206 -16.89 0.35 -6.99
C GLY A 206 -16.26 1.73 -6.76
N ILE A 207 -15.08 1.94 -7.34
CA ILE A 207 -14.28 3.18 -7.13
C ILE A 207 -13.95 3.94 -8.42
N GLY A 208 -14.18 3.32 -9.58
CA GLY A 208 -13.86 3.87 -10.89
C GLY A 208 -15.02 4.65 -11.52
N PRO A 209 -14.96 4.90 -12.84
CA PRO A 209 -15.95 5.73 -13.54
C PRO A 209 -17.36 5.13 -13.55
N GLY A 210 -17.50 3.80 -13.40
CA GLY A 210 -18.80 3.13 -13.27
C GLY A 210 -19.57 3.53 -12.02
N ALA A 211 -18.91 4.10 -11.00
CA ALA A 211 -19.57 4.61 -9.80
C ALA A 211 -20.56 5.75 -10.09
N VAL A 212 -20.44 6.42 -11.24
CA VAL A 212 -21.38 7.49 -11.65
C VAL A 212 -22.82 6.98 -11.74
N ILE A 213 -23.02 5.71 -12.14
CA ILE A 213 -24.33 5.05 -12.20
C ILE A 213 -24.99 5.04 -10.80
N GLY A 214 -24.17 4.86 -9.76
CA GLY A 214 -24.61 4.87 -8.37
C GLY A 214 -25.30 6.17 -7.94
N ASN A 215 -25.08 7.29 -8.64
CA ASN A 215 -25.72 8.56 -8.27
C ASN A 215 -27.23 8.58 -8.45
N THR A 216 -27.77 7.80 -9.40
CA THR A 216 -29.18 7.92 -9.81
C THR A 216 -29.97 6.62 -9.77
N ILE A 217 -29.30 5.46 -9.76
CA ILE A 217 -29.95 4.15 -9.92
C ILE A 217 -30.93 3.80 -8.79
N PHE A 218 -30.74 4.31 -7.58
CA PHE A 218 -31.60 4.06 -6.41
C PHE A 218 -32.37 5.29 -5.94
N GLY A 219 -32.46 6.33 -6.77
CA GLY A 219 -33.19 7.57 -6.48
C GLY A 219 -32.44 8.80 -7.00
N ASN A 220 -33.18 9.88 -7.21
CA ASN A 220 -32.64 11.15 -7.65
C ASN A 220 -31.77 11.78 -6.54
N PRO A 221 -30.50 12.16 -6.83
CA PRO A 221 -29.61 12.73 -5.81
C PRO A 221 -30.13 14.07 -5.23
N ASN A 222 -31.00 14.78 -5.96
CA ASN A 222 -31.56 16.06 -5.56
C ASN A 222 -32.96 15.95 -4.93
N ASP A 223 -33.56 14.76 -4.90
CA ASP A 223 -34.90 14.54 -4.35
C ASP A 223 -34.93 13.30 -3.45
N ALA A 224 -34.88 13.56 -2.14
CA ALA A 224 -34.86 12.53 -1.11
C ALA A 224 -36.13 11.66 -1.06
N THR A 225 -37.26 12.13 -1.61
CA THR A 225 -38.51 11.34 -1.62
C THR A 225 -38.44 10.14 -2.55
N THR A 226 -37.52 10.16 -3.51
CA THR A 226 -37.32 9.09 -4.50
C THR A 226 -36.30 8.03 -4.06
N TRP A 227 -35.69 8.18 -2.89
CA TRP A 227 -34.64 7.27 -2.40
C TRP A 227 -35.23 5.94 -1.93
N ILE A 228 -34.95 4.87 -2.68
CA ILE A 228 -35.49 3.51 -2.43
C ILE A 228 -35.14 3.00 -1.03
N PHE A 229 -33.92 3.31 -0.56
CA PHE A 229 -33.39 2.83 0.73
C PHE A 229 -33.47 3.88 1.85
N GLY A 230 -34.17 5.01 1.62
CA GLY A 230 -34.19 6.12 2.58
C GLY A 230 -32.84 6.79 2.81
N MET A 231 -31.88 6.60 1.89
CA MET A 231 -30.53 7.14 1.93
C MET A 231 -30.08 7.51 0.51
N PRO A 232 -29.07 8.40 0.35
CA PRO A 232 -28.56 8.79 -0.96
C PRO A 232 -28.21 7.58 -1.83
N SER A 233 -28.63 7.59 -3.09
CA SER A 233 -28.40 6.49 -4.03
C SER A 233 -26.93 6.06 -4.09
N ILE A 234 -26.00 7.03 -4.09
CA ILE A 234 -24.57 6.77 -4.14
C ILE A 234 -24.05 6.02 -2.91
N TRP A 235 -24.64 6.22 -1.73
CA TRP A 235 -24.25 5.49 -0.54
C TRP A 235 -24.71 4.03 -0.61
N ALA A 236 -25.94 3.78 -1.08
CA ALA A 236 -26.43 2.42 -1.27
C ALA A 236 -25.58 1.66 -2.30
N TRP A 237 -25.19 2.34 -3.38
CA TRP A 237 -24.23 1.82 -4.36
C TRP A 237 -22.88 1.47 -3.72
N GLN A 238 -22.31 2.38 -2.94
CA GLN A 238 -21.02 2.13 -2.28
C GLN A 238 -21.12 0.96 -1.29
N LEU A 239 -22.16 0.87 -0.48
CA LEU A 239 -22.35 -0.28 0.43
C LEU A 239 -22.44 -1.62 -0.32
N LEU A 240 -23.16 -1.66 -1.43
CA LEU A 240 -23.24 -2.85 -2.29
C LEU A 240 -21.86 -3.25 -2.81
N TRP A 241 -21.12 -2.31 -3.41
CA TRP A 241 -19.80 -2.61 -3.97
C TRP A 241 -18.75 -2.90 -2.91
N TRP A 242 -18.86 -2.32 -1.71
CA TRP A 242 -18.04 -2.69 -0.57
C TRP A 242 -18.30 -4.14 -0.13
N ALA A 243 -19.56 -4.55 -0.04
CA ALA A 243 -19.91 -5.95 0.27
C ALA A 243 -19.39 -6.92 -0.81
N LEU A 244 -19.52 -6.56 -2.09
CA LEU A 244 -18.91 -7.32 -3.19
C LEU A 244 -17.38 -7.32 -3.11
N GLY A 245 -16.77 -6.23 -2.63
CA GLY A 245 -15.34 -6.10 -2.40
C GLY A 245 -14.83 -7.06 -1.33
N VAL A 246 -15.59 -7.23 -0.23
CA VAL A 246 -15.29 -8.25 0.78
C VAL A 246 -15.32 -9.65 0.15
N GLY A 247 -16.32 -9.93 -0.69
CA GLY A 247 -16.41 -11.19 -1.44
C GLY A 247 -15.22 -11.40 -2.40
N MET A 248 -14.82 -10.36 -3.12
CA MET A 248 -13.63 -10.37 -3.98
C MET A 248 -12.36 -10.65 -3.17
N MET A 249 -12.15 -9.94 -2.05
CA MET A 249 -10.99 -10.14 -1.18
C MET A 249 -10.96 -11.56 -0.60
N TRP A 250 -12.10 -12.08 -0.17
CA TRP A 250 -12.21 -13.48 0.28
C TRP A 250 -11.85 -14.46 -0.85
N PHE A 251 -12.35 -14.22 -2.07
CA PHE A 251 -12.04 -15.05 -3.23
C PHE A 251 -10.54 -15.03 -3.54
N LEU A 252 -9.89 -13.87 -3.55
CA LEU A 252 -8.45 -13.77 -3.81
C LEU A 252 -7.61 -14.38 -2.67
N ALA A 253 -7.94 -14.07 -1.42
CA ALA A 253 -7.17 -14.52 -0.27
C ALA A 253 -7.26 -16.04 -0.05
N TYR A 254 -8.48 -16.58 -0.02
CA TYR A 254 -8.73 -17.96 0.37
C TYR A 254 -9.01 -18.88 -0.80
N LYS A 255 -9.85 -18.46 -1.77
CA LYS A 255 -10.16 -19.34 -2.90
C LYS A 255 -8.98 -19.43 -3.87
N MET A 256 -8.28 -18.32 -4.10
CA MET A 256 -7.06 -18.28 -4.92
C MET A 256 -5.79 -18.48 -4.11
N GLU A 257 -5.87 -18.68 -2.78
CA GLU A 257 -4.70 -19.01 -1.93
C GLU A 257 -3.58 -17.95 -2.00
N MET A 258 -3.91 -16.69 -2.30
CA MET A 258 -2.92 -15.61 -2.40
C MET A 258 -2.48 -15.05 -1.04
N SER A 259 -3.15 -15.48 0.05
CA SER A 259 -2.84 -15.06 1.42
C SER A 259 -2.83 -16.25 2.39
N THR A 260 -2.54 -17.44 1.90
CA THR A 260 -2.42 -18.67 2.70
C THR A 260 -0.96 -19.07 2.84
N ILE A 261 -0.66 -19.88 3.85
CA ILE A 261 0.69 -20.42 4.08
C ILE A 261 1.04 -21.34 2.89
N PRO A 262 2.25 -21.23 2.32
CA PRO A 262 2.72 -22.16 1.30
C PRO A 262 2.65 -23.62 1.77
N ASP A 263 2.26 -24.53 0.86
CA ASP A 263 2.25 -25.97 1.16
C ASP A 263 3.66 -26.53 1.41
N LYS A 264 4.67 -25.90 0.81
CA LYS A 264 6.08 -26.23 1.03
C LYS A 264 6.57 -25.53 2.28
N GLU A 265 7.02 -26.31 3.26
CA GLU A 265 7.64 -25.79 4.47
C GLU A 265 8.89 -24.97 4.13
N VAL A 266 8.94 -23.73 4.62
CA VAL A 266 10.09 -22.85 4.48
C VAL A 266 10.84 -22.82 5.80
N ILE A 267 12.01 -23.44 5.83
CA ILE A 267 12.90 -23.42 7.00
C ILE A 267 13.74 -22.15 6.94
N ALA A 268 13.66 -21.32 7.98
CA ALA A 268 14.52 -20.15 8.10
C ALA A 268 15.97 -20.61 8.31
N LEU A 269 16.87 -20.16 7.44
CA LEU A 269 18.30 -20.44 7.60
C LEU A 269 18.91 -19.67 8.79
N HIS A 270 18.35 -18.51 9.11
CA HIS A 270 18.76 -17.67 10.25
C HIS A 270 17.54 -16.96 10.85
N GLU A 271 17.57 -16.68 12.16
CA GLU A 271 16.49 -16.00 12.86
C GLU A 271 16.53 -14.47 12.69
N ASP A 272 17.72 -13.87 12.54
CA ASP A 272 17.87 -12.43 12.32
C ASP A 272 18.81 -12.07 11.15
N ILE A 273 18.52 -10.97 10.46
CA ILE A 273 19.32 -10.41 9.36
C ILE A 273 20.73 -10.02 9.82
N GLY A 274 20.90 -9.73 11.12
CA GLY A 274 22.21 -9.46 11.72
C GLY A 274 23.11 -10.69 11.86
N ASP A 275 22.53 -11.90 11.84
CA ASP A 275 23.27 -13.14 12.07
C ASP A 275 24.03 -13.59 10.81
N ILE A 276 23.67 -13.03 9.65
CA ILE A 276 24.33 -13.27 8.36
C ILE A 276 25.81 -12.85 8.42
N HIS A 277 26.17 -11.88 9.26
CA HIS A 277 27.56 -11.45 9.45
C HIS A 277 28.35 -12.30 10.46
N LEU A 278 27.69 -13.16 11.25
CA LEU A 278 28.37 -13.98 12.25
C LEU A 278 28.91 -15.30 11.67
N ASP A 279 28.40 -15.75 10.51
CA ASP A 279 28.79 -17.00 9.87
C ASP A 279 29.72 -16.85 8.65
N VAL A 280 30.13 -15.63 8.28
CA VAL A 280 31.08 -15.43 7.16
C VAL A 280 32.54 -15.75 7.53
N ASP A 281 32.82 -16.08 8.79
CA ASP A 281 34.17 -16.33 9.33
C ASP A 281 34.40 -17.76 9.84
N ARG A 282 33.57 -18.75 9.48
CA ARG A 282 33.87 -20.16 9.83
C ARG A 282 33.86 -21.10 8.63
N PRO A 283 35.05 -21.56 8.19
CA PRO A 283 35.11 -22.67 7.26
C PRO A 283 34.78 -23.98 7.98
N SER A 284 33.89 -24.76 7.37
CA SER A 284 33.97 -26.22 7.36
C SER A 284 33.30 -26.76 6.10
#